data_AF-W6U0N1-F1
#
_entry.id   AF-W6U0N1-F1
#
_cell.length_a   1.000
_cell.length_b   1.000
_cell.length_c   1.000
_cell.angle_alpha   90.00
_cell.angle_beta   90.00
_cell.angle_gamma   90.00
#
_symmetry.space_group_name_H-M   'P 1'
#
loop_
_entity.id
_entity.type
_entity.pdbx_description
1 polymer ?
#
loop_
_entity_poly.entity_id
_entity_poly.type
_entity_poly.pdbx_seq_one_letter_code
_entity_poly.pdbx_strand_id
1 'polypeptide(L)'
;MRFCTPFTLFIIILCVSVIYLLNCLAIYFKIGTTGSKAIHPHFPNKCCEWNDSILANPGGQYELQLCYKSLHSKHGPHTATALIEESKIRINGSSRRLKFEELADIPDTEWMKNFDRGVYQLYPQAVPIREILQSLISGKPILQPPIFNPRIRFLQVPFNSCSPLTPAQIKNGLINKSPHPNVVIIYKSGVYNFEARSDIRRLYNLSQANITIQLIFSIGLPRTSLGNVFQRDGFNITLTNRAGYKLLAYSRSPSEMKRRLFKEMYEHNDLLLGDYEDSYYNFGPLGFAGPTNRSLPFLTTTMP
;
A
#
# COMPACT_ATOMS: atom_id res chain seq x y z
N MET A 1 15.78 -11.52 70.48
CA MET A 1 14.84 -10.69 69.71
C MET A 1 15.34 -9.25 69.72
N ARG A 2 15.87 -8.74 68.60
CA ARG A 2 16.26 -7.32 68.48
C ARG A 2 15.11 -6.57 67.83
N PHE A 3 14.45 -5.71 68.60
CA PHE A 3 13.43 -4.80 68.10
C PHE A 3 14.10 -3.77 67.18
N CYS A 4 13.65 -3.73 65.92
CA CYS A 4 13.99 -2.66 65.00
C CYS A 4 13.42 -1.36 65.59
N THR A 5 14.27 -0.38 65.86
CA THR A 5 13.87 0.87 66.51
C THR A 5 12.90 1.63 65.59
N PRO A 6 11.91 2.37 66.12
CA PRO A 6 10.95 3.12 65.30
C PRO A 6 11.64 4.10 64.32
N PHE A 7 12.86 4.53 64.65
CA PHE A 7 13.71 5.36 63.81
C PHE A 7 14.20 4.67 62.53
N THR A 8 14.53 3.37 62.60
CA THR A 8 14.98 2.61 61.41
C THR A 8 13.82 2.34 60.47
N LEU A 9 12.63 2.09 60.99
CA LEU A 9 11.42 1.93 60.18
C LEU A 9 11.04 3.23 59.44
N PHE A 10 11.17 4.38 60.12
CA PHE A 10 10.90 5.70 59.53
C PHE A 10 11.85 6.01 58.36
N ILE A 11 13.14 5.70 58.50
CA ILE A 11 14.12 5.89 57.42
C ILE A 11 13.80 5.01 56.21
N ILE A 12 13.41 3.75 56.43
CA ILE A 12 13.04 2.83 55.35
C ILE A 12 11.82 3.35 54.59
N ILE A 13 10.78 3.81 55.30
CA ILE A 13 9.57 4.39 54.68
C ILE A 13 9.93 5.63 53.87
N LEU A 14 10.78 6.52 54.39
CA LEU A 14 11.22 7.71 53.68
C LEU A 14 11.97 7.34 52.39
N CYS A 15 12.89 6.37 52.45
CA CYS A 15 13.62 5.91 51.27
C CYS A 15 12.69 5.30 50.20
N VAL A 16 11.74 4.46 50.59
CA VAL A 16 10.76 3.87 49.66
C VAL A 16 9.90 4.96 49.01
N SER A 17 9.48 5.97 49.80
CA SER A 17 8.69 7.10 49.31
C SER A 17 9.45 7.94 48.28
N VAL A 18 10.72 8.23 48.53
CA VAL A 18 11.60 8.97 47.61
C VAL A 18 11.83 8.19 46.32
N ILE A 19 12.08 6.87 46.41
CA ILE A 19 12.24 6.01 45.22
C ILE A 19 10.95 5.97 44.39
N TYR A 20 9.79 5.89 45.03
CA TYR A 20 8.50 5.91 44.36
C TYR A 20 8.25 7.26 43.65
N LEU A 21 8.54 8.38 44.33
CA LEU A 21 8.43 9.72 43.74
C LEU A 21 9.37 9.92 42.55
N LEU A 22 10.60 9.44 42.63
CA LEU A 22 11.57 9.47 41.53
C LEU A 22 11.10 8.62 40.33
N ASN A 23 10.51 7.45 40.57
CA ASN A 23 9.93 6.62 39.52
C ASN A 23 8.69 7.28 38.88
N CYS A 24 7.80 7.89 39.68
CA CYS A 24 6.68 8.65 39.16
C CYS A 24 7.14 9.86 38.32
N LEU A 25 8.16 10.60 38.77
CA LEU A 25 8.78 11.68 38.01
C LEU A 25 9.41 11.18 36.72
N ALA A 26 10.11 10.05 36.74
CA ALA A 26 10.69 9.44 35.55
C ALA A 26 9.62 9.02 34.54
N ILE A 27 8.51 8.41 35.00
CA ILE A 27 7.36 8.04 34.16
C ILE A 27 6.67 9.30 33.61
N TYR A 28 6.48 10.33 34.43
CA TYR A 28 5.87 11.58 34.01
C TYR A 28 6.73 12.32 32.98
N PHE A 29 8.06 12.35 33.14
CA PHE A 29 8.97 12.89 32.11
C PHE A 29 9.01 12.01 30.85
N LYS A 30 8.87 10.69 30.97
CA LYS A 30 8.75 9.79 29.81
C LYS A 30 7.46 10.02 29.03
N ILE A 31 6.36 10.36 29.71
CA ILE A 31 5.06 10.69 29.09
C ILE A 31 5.05 12.13 28.55
N GLY A 32 5.69 13.07 29.25
CA GLY A 32 5.81 14.47 28.85
C GLY A 32 6.73 14.71 27.64
N THR A 33 7.62 13.76 27.33
CA THR A 33 8.50 13.80 26.14
C THR A 33 7.92 13.05 24.92
N THR A 34 6.84 12.29 25.08
CA THR A 34 6.07 11.73 23.96
C THR A 34 5.02 12.70 23.39
N GLY A 35 4.93 13.91 23.94
CA GLY A 35 4.27 15.07 23.33
C GLY A 35 5.21 15.84 22.41
N SER A 36 6.05 15.16 21.61
CA SER A 36 6.70 15.83 20.49
C SER A 36 5.59 16.28 19.55
N LYS A 37 5.26 17.58 19.60
CA LYS A 37 4.66 18.27 18.46
C LYS A 37 5.33 17.69 17.23
N ALA A 38 4.54 17.08 16.35
CA ALA A 38 4.99 16.72 15.02
C ALA A 38 5.43 18.02 14.36
N ILE A 39 6.72 18.35 14.53
CA ILE A 39 7.42 19.29 13.69
C ILE A 39 7.46 18.54 12.37
N HIS A 40 6.41 18.69 11.56
CA HIS A 40 6.55 18.55 10.14
C HIS A 40 7.66 19.53 9.78
N PRO A 41 8.87 19.08 9.41
CA PRO A 41 9.81 19.99 8.83
C PRO A 41 9.12 20.44 7.55
N HIS A 42 8.67 21.69 7.53
CA HIS A 42 8.23 22.35 6.32
C HIS A 42 9.49 22.45 5.46
N PHE A 43 9.79 21.39 4.70
CA PHE A 43 10.90 21.41 3.76
C PHE A 43 10.51 22.37 2.64
N PRO A 44 11.19 23.52 2.51
CA PRO A 44 10.89 24.48 1.46
C PRO A 44 11.30 23.85 0.13
N ASN A 45 10.35 23.66 -0.78
CA ASN A 45 10.51 23.44 -2.23
C ASN A 45 11.82 22.77 -2.68
N LYS A 46 12.19 21.64 -2.09
CA LYS A 46 13.12 20.72 -2.76
C LYS A 46 12.26 20.03 -3.81
N CYS A 47 12.58 20.22 -5.10
CA CYS A 47 12.01 19.39 -6.16
C CYS A 47 12.19 17.94 -5.72
N CYS A 48 11.08 17.23 -5.46
CA CYS A 48 11.19 15.87 -4.98
C CYS A 48 11.77 15.00 -6.09
N GLU A 49 12.75 14.15 -5.75
CA GLU A 49 13.34 13.20 -6.68
C GLU A 49 12.93 11.78 -6.28
N TRP A 50 12.50 10.95 -7.24
CA TRP A 50 12.04 9.59 -6.96
C TRP A 50 13.11 8.72 -6.27
N ASN A 51 14.38 8.97 -6.55
CA ASN A 51 15.52 8.24 -6.00
C ASN A 51 16.08 8.85 -4.70
N ASP A 52 15.36 9.78 -4.06
CA ASP A 52 15.79 10.31 -2.76
C ASP A 52 15.77 9.20 -1.70
N SER A 53 16.75 9.25 -0.80
CA SER A 53 16.82 8.31 0.34
C SER A 53 15.61 8.50 1.26
N ILE A 54 14.91 7.40 1.57
CA ILE A 54 13.82 7.40 2.55
C ILE A 54 14.42 7.37 3.95
N LEU A 55 14.13 8.41 4.73
CA LEU A 55 14.56 8.52 6.13
C LEU A 55 13.62 7.74 7.04
N ALA A 56 14.19 7.04 8.02
CA ALA A 56 13.42 6.33 9.03
C ALA A 56 12.52 7.29 9.83
N ASN A 57 11.21 7.02 9.81
CA ASN A 57 10.25 7.67 10.68
C ASN A 57 10.07 6.83 11.96
N PRO A 58 10.31 7.39 13.16
CA PRO A 58 10.08 6.70 14.43
C PRO A 58 8.65 6.17 14.60
N GLY A 59 7.66 6.83 13.98
CA GLY A 59 6.26 6.40 14.01
C GLY A 59 5.88 5.34 12.98
N GLY A 60 6.81 4.89 12.12
CA GLY A 60 6.55 3.88 11.09
C GLY A 60 5.63 4.31 9.95
N GLN A 61 5.27 5.60 9.92
CA GLN A 61 4.35 6.18 8.93
C GLN A 61 5.13 6.85 7.79
N TYR A 62 4.65 6.67 6.57
CA TYR A 62 5.29 7.22 5.37
C TYR A 62 4.24 7.81 4.45
N GLU A 63 4.62 8.82 3.67
CA GLU A 63 3.82 9.33 2.56
C GLU A 63 4.65 9.20 1.29
N LEU A 64 4.07 8.57 0.27
CA LEU A 64 4.68 8.36 -1.02
C LEU A 64 3.89 9.13 -2.08
N GLN A 65 4.58 9.92 -2.88
CA GLN A 65 4.05 10.53 -4.08
C GLN A 65 5.05 10.29 -5.21
N LEU A 66 4.58 9.98 -6.41
CA LEU A 66 5.50 9.84 -7.53
C LEU A 66 6.08 11.22 -7.87
N CYS A 67 7.41 11.29 -7.87
CA CYS A 67 8.15 12.50 -8.11
C CYS A 67 8.90 12.41 -9.43
N TYR A 68 8.64 13.33 -10.35
CA TYR A 68 9.21 13.28 -11.69
C TYR A 68 9.38 14.67 -12.31
N LYS A 69 10.35 14.76 -13.22
CA LYS A 69 10.48 15.89 -14.14
C LYS A 69 9.69 15.55 -15.40
N SER A 70 8.88 16.46 -15.91
CA SER A 70 8.11 16.25 -17.15
C SER A 70 8.74 17.08 -18.25
N LEU A 71 9.00 16.48 -19.42
CA LEU A 71 9.27 17.22 -20.64
C LEU A 71 7.91 17.70 -21.17
N HIS A 72 7.39 18.78 -20.58
CA HIS A 72 6.13 19.34 -21.02
C HIS A 72 6.31 19.96 -22.41
N SER A 73 6.12 19.15 -23.45
CA SER A 73 5.86 19.65 -24.79
C SER A 73 4.51 20.35 -24.74
N LYS A 74 4.47 21.63 -25.12
CA LYS A 74 3.24 22.40 -25.42
C LYS A 74 2.50 21.85 -26.65
N HIS A 75 2.53 20.55 -26.87
CA HIS A 75 1.58 19.89 -27.75
C HIS A 75 0.50 19.32 -26.86
N GLY A 76 -0.75 19.67 -27.18
CA GLY A 76 -1.93 18.99 -26.67
C GLY A 76 -1.84 17.48 -26.88
N PRO A 77 -2.84 16.70 -26.45
CA PRO A 77 -2.77 15.24 -26.48
C PRO A 77 -2.53 14.74 -27.91
N HIS A 78 -1.27 14.55 -28.29
CA HIS A 78 -0.88 13.71 -29.40
C HIS A 78 -0.82 12.27 -28.89
N THR A 79 -1.95 11.81 -28.36
CA THR A 79 -2.32 10.42 -28.55
C THR A 79 -3.07 10.43 -29.88
N ALA A 80 -2.43 9.97 -30.95
CA ALA A 80 -3.22 9.40 -32.05
C ALA A 80 -4.20 8.46 -31.35
N THR A 81 -5.50 8.77 -31.40
CA THR A 81 -6.50 7.98 -30.67
C THR A 81 -6.30 6.56 -31.16
N ALA A 82 -5.80 5.68 -30.28
CA ALA A 82 -5.61 4.30 -30.66
C ALA A 82 -6.99 3.80 -31.13
N LEU A 83 -6.99 3.02 -32.20
CA LEU A 83 -8.20 2.46 -32.76
C LEU A 83 -7.98 0.98 -32.97
N ILE A 84 -9.03 0.20 -32.78
CA ILE A 84 -9.06 -1.21 -33.17
C ILE A 84 -10.20 -1.46 -34.16
N GLU A 85 -9.96 -2.33 -35.11
CA GLU A 85 -11.02 -2.79 -36.01
C GLU A 85 -11.96 -3.72 -35.25
N GLU A 86 -13.27 -3.46 -35.33
CA GLU A 86 -14.30 -4.20 -34.60
C GLU A 86 -14.28 -5.70 -34.95
N SER A 87 -14.03 -6.05 -36.22
CA SER A 87 -13.87 -7.42 -36.72
C SER A 87 -12.82 -8.24 -35.99
N LYS A 88 -11.87 -7.59 -35.30
CA LYS A 88 -10.80 -8.25 -34.54
C LYS A 88 -11.17 -8.57 -33.09
N ILE A 89 -12.30 -8.04 -32.61
CA ILE A 89 -12.72 -8.15 -31.20
C ILE A 89 -14.15 -8.67 -31.02
N ARG A 90 -15.00 -8.59 -32.05
CA ARG A 90 -16.42 -8.95 -31.99
C ARG A 90 -16.76 -10.04 -33.02
N ILE A 91 -17.57 -11.03 -32.63
CA ILE A 91 -17.90 -12.24 -33.42
C ILE A 91 -18.48 -11.91 -34.82
N ASN A 92 -19.25 -10.83 -34.94
CA ASN A 92 -19.78 -10.30 -36.20
C ASN A 92 -19.35 -8.84 -36.43
N GLY A 93 -18.12 -8.51 -36.02
CA GLY A 93 -17.60 -7.15 -36.10
C GLY A 93 -17.42 -6.65 -37.53
N SER A 94 -17.67 -5.36 -37.73
CA SER A 94 -17.45 -4.70 -39.03
C SER A 94 -15.99 -4.24 -39.19
N SER A 95 -15.66 -3.66 -40.34
CA SER A 95 -14.38 -2.97 -40.55
C SER A 95 -14.31 -1.59 -39.88
N ARG A 96 -15.35 -1.22 -39.11
CA ARG A 96 -15.37 0.01 -38.32
C ARG A 96 -14.23 -0.01 -37.31
N ARG A 97 -13.58 1.13 -37.18
CA ARG A 97 -12.54 1.35 -36.18
C ARG A 97 -13.13 1.99 -34.94
N LEU A 98 -12.96 1.33 -33.80
CA LEU A 98 -13.52 1.72 -32.51
C LEU A 98 -12.45 2.34 -31.63
N LYS A 99 -12.84 3.40 -30.94
CA LYS A 99 -12.15 4.01 -29.80
C LYS A 99 -12.53 3.29 -28.52
N PHE A 100 -11.80 3.60 -27.45
CA PHE A 100 -12.01 3.02 -26.13
C PHE A 100 -13.46 3.16 -25.63
N GLU A 101 -14.04 4.35 -25.78
CA GLU A 101 -15.37 4.67 -25.27
C GLU A 101 -16.46 3.81 -25.91
N GLU A 102 -16.25 3.44 -27.18
CA GLU A 102 -17.18 2.66 -27.99
C GLU A 102 -17.09 1.15 -27.71
N LEU A 103 -15.99 0.66 -27.11
CA LEU A 103 -15.84 -0.76 -26.78
C LEU A 103 -16.90 -1.24 -25.80
N ALA A 104 -17.34 -0.35 -24.92
CA ALA A 104 -18.28 -0.69 -23.88
C ALA A 104 -19.74 -0.77 -24.34
N ASP A 105 -20.00 -0.36 -25.58
CA ASP A 105 -21.32 -0.54 -26.19
C ASP A 105 -21.43 -1.94 -26.85
N ILE A 106 -20.32 -2.71 -26.88
CA ILE A 106 -20.30 -4.10 -27.35
C ILE A 106 -20.83 -5.01 -26.23
N PRO A 107 -21.93 -5.74 -26.44
CA PRO A 107 -22.43 -6.69 -25.44
C PRO A 107 -21.42 -7.80 -25.13
N ASP A 108 -21.31 -8.20 -23.86
CA ASP A 108 -20.35 -9.23 -23.40
C ASP A 108 -20.42 -10.54 -24.20
N THR A 109 -21.62 -10.93 -24.65
CA THR A 109 -21.86 -12.16 -25.44
C THR A 109 -21.31 -12.09 -26.86
N GLU A 110 -20.96 -10.91 -27.34
CA GLU A 110 -20.49 -10.69 -28.71
C GLU A 110 -18.97 -10.57 -28.82
N TRP A 111 -18.26 -10.53 -27.69
CA TRP A 111 -16.81 -10.55 -27.66
C TRP A 111 -16.27 -11.88 -28.16
N MET A 112 -15.26 -11.81 -29.03
CA MET A 112 -14.53 -13.00 -29.46
C MET A 112 -13.76 -13.60 -28.28
N LYS A 113 -13.71 -14.93 -28.17
CA LYS A 113 -12.89 -15.58 -27.12
C LYS A 113 -11.39 -15.28 -27.28
N ASN A 114 -10.93 -15.16 -28.53
CA ASN A 114 -9.52 -14.90 -28.89
C ASN A 114 -9.41 -13.57 -29.65
N PHE A 115 -9.83 -12.47 -29.03
CA PHE A 115 -9.73 -11.14 -29.63
C PHE A 115 -8.28 -10.64 -29.74
N ASP A 116 -8.04 -9.68 -30.66
CA ASP A 116 -6.75 -9.03 -30.84
C ASP A 116 -6.36 -8.22 -29.58
N ARG A 117 -5.20 -8.54 -29.00
CA ARG A 117 -4.67 -7.91 -27.77
C ARG A 117 -4.31 -6.44 -27.97
N GLY A 118 -4.28 -5.93 -29.20
CA GLY A 118 -4.20 -4.51 -29.49
C GLY A 118 -5.31 -3.70 -28.81
N VAL A 119 -6.44 -4.33 -28.46
CA VAL A 119 -7.53 -3.68 -27.71
C VAL A 119 -7.04 -3.10 -26.38
N TYR A 120 -6.01 -3.70 -25.76
CA TYR A 120 -5.46 -3.22 -24.50
C TYR A 120 -4.73 -1.87 -24.63
N GLN A 121 -4.30 -1.51 -25.84
CA GLN A 121 -3.66 -0.21 -26.11
C GLN A 121 -4.68 0.94 -26.15
N LEU A 122 -5.97 0.63 -26.24
CA LEU A 122 -7.04 1.63 -26.20
C LEU A 122 -7.30 2.15 -24.79
N TYR A 123 -6.92 1.40 -23.75
CA TYR A 123 -7.19 1.82 -22.39
C TYR A 123 -6.55 3.19 -22.12
N PRO A 124 -7.28 4.14 -21.52
CA PRO A 124 -6.82 5.52 -21.31
C PRO A 124 -5.55 5.62 -20.44
N GLN A 125 -5.10 4.52 -19.85
CA GLN A 125 -3.87 4.41 -19.08
C GLN A 125 -2.71 3.73 -19.82
N ALA A 126 -2.76 3.56 -21.15
CA ALA A 126 -1.65 3.02 -21.93
C ALA A 126 -0.49 4.03 -22.06
N VAL A 127 -0.02 4.55 -20.93
CA VAL A 127 1.30 5.17 -20.86
C VAL A 127 2.34 4.06 -21.06
N PRO A 128 3.45 4.32 -21.73
CA PRO A 128 4.52 3.35 -21.91
C PRO A 128 5.23 3.11 -20.56
N ILE A 129 4.64 2.25 -19.71
CA ILE A 129 5.03 2.04 -18.30
C ILE A 129 6.50 1.67 -18.20
N ARG A 130 6.99 0.80 -19.10
CA ARG A 130 8.37 0.34 -19.09
C ARG A 130 9.33 1.51 -19.29
N GLU A 131 9.06 2.34 -20.28
CA GLU A 131 9.84 3.51 -20.64
C GLU A 131 9.78 4.58 -19.54
N ILE A 132 8.60 4.79 -18.95
CA ILE A 132 8.41 5.68 -17.81
C ILE A 132 9.23 5.19 -16.60
N LEU A 133 9.13 3.92 -16.23
CA LEU A 133 9.88 3.35 -15.11
C LEU A 133 11.39 3.45 -15.33
N GLN A 134 11.86 3.14 -16.54
CA GLN A 134 13.28 3.28 -16.88
C GLN A 134 13.76 4.72 -16.75
N SER A 135 12.97 5.69 -17.21
CA SER A 135 13.28 7.12 -17.06
C SER A 135 13.30 7.54 -15.59
N LEU A 136 12.30 7.15 -14.79
CA LEU A 136 12.23 7.45 -13.36
C LEU A 136 13.43 6.88 -12.60
N ILE A 137 13.75 5.60 -12.81
CA ILE A 137 14.89 4.93 -12.17
C ILE A 137 16.21 5.62 -12.58
N SER A 138 16.31 6.08 -13.82
CA SER A 138 17.50 6.76 -14.34
C SER A 138 17.55 8.27 -14.01
N GLY A 139 16.59 8.80 -13.25
CA GLY A 139 16.49 10.24 -12.95
C GLY A 139 16.21 11.13 -14.18
N LYS A 140 15.75 10.54 -15.28
CA LYS A 140 15.43 11.25 -16.53
C LYS A 140 13.99 11.76 -16.51
N PRO A 141 13.70 12.88 -17.20
CA PRO A 141 12.33 13.34 -17.37
C PRO A 141 11.44 12.32 -18.08
N ILE A 142 10.16 12.28 -17.72
CA ILE A 142 9.15 11.47 -18.41
C ILE A 142 8.44 12.30 -19.48
N LEU A 143 8.06 11.65 -20.58
CA LEU A 143 7.37 12.27 -21.72
C LEU A 143 5.88 12.47 -21.44
N GLN A 144 5.24 11.48 -20.81
CA GLN A 144 3.84 11.50 -20.48
C GLN A 144 3.68 11.29 -18.96
N PRO A 145 3.19 12.29 -18.21
CA PRO A 145 2.91 12.11 -16.80
C PRO A 145 1.75 11.12 -16.58
N PRO A 146 1.76 10.36 -15.47
CA PRO A 146 0.61 9.55 -15.12
C PRO A 146 -0.61 10.44 -14.90
N ILE A 147 -1.76 9.98 -15.40
CA ILE A 147 -3.06 10.68 -15.26
C ILE A 147 -3.43 10.84 -13.77
N PHE A 148 -3.02 9.88 -12.95
CA PHE A 148 -3.27 9.88 -11.51
C PHE A 148 -1.95 9.74 -10.74
N ASN A 149 -1.61 10.75 -9.94
CA ASN A 149 -0.44 10.77 -9.07
C ASN A 149 -0.86 11.09 -7.62
N PRO A 150 -1.57 10.18 -6.95
CA PRO A 150 -2.05 10.41 -5.60
C PRO A 150 -0.89 10.41 -4.60
N ARG A 151 -1.09 11.10 -3.49
CA ARG A 151 -0.29 10.86 -2.29
C ARG A 151 -0.84 9.61 -1.60
N ILE A 152 0.03 8.61 -1.46
CA ILE A 152 -0.28 7.36 -0.79
C ILE A 152 0.35 7.41 0.59
N ARG A 153 -0.48 7.43 1.63
CA ARG A 153 -0.02 7.34 3.00
C ARG A 153 0.03 5.88 3.45
N PHE A 154 1.13 5.48 4.07
CA PHE A 154 1.30 4.21 4.76
C PHE A 154 1.28 4.46 6.26
N LEU A 155 0.40 3.73 6.95
CA LEU A 155 0.26 3.77 8.40
C LEU A 155 1.30 2.89 9.09
N GLN A 156 1.76 1.84 8.41
CA GLN A 156 2.79 0.93 8.87
C GLN A 156 3.56 0.40 7.66
N VAL A 157 4.88 0.36 7.79
CA VAL A 157 5.79 -0.31 6.87
C VAL A 157 6.62 -1.33 7.65
N PRO A 158 6.83 -2.56 7.13
CA PRO A 158 7.69 -3.55 7.77
C PRO A 158 9.12 -3.02 7.98
N PHE A 159 9.59 -3.01 9.23
CA PHE A 159 10.89 -2.43 9.54
C PHE A 159 12.07 -3.38 9.29
N ASN A 160 11.83 -4.67 9.09
CA ASN A 160 12.88 -5.69 8.89
C ASN A 160 13.09 -6.09 7.42
N SER A 161 12.41 -5.43 6.46
CA SER A 161 12.50 -5.82 5.04
C SER A 161 13.40 -4.93 4.21
N CYS A 162 13.01 -3.67 4.11
CA CYS A 162 13.80 -2.65 3.46
C CYS A 162 13.82 -1.46 4.43
N SER A 163 14.56 -1.61 5.52
CA SER A 163 14.60 -0.61 6.59
C SER A 163 15.05 0.73 6.01
N PRO A 164 14.28 1.81 6.20
CA PRO A 164 14.71 3.14 5.81
C PRO A 164 16.01 3.54 6.50
N LEU A 165 16.79 4.43 5.88
CA LEU A 165 18.08 4.82 6.41
C LEU A 165 17.90 5.66 7.67
N THR A 166 18.63 5.32 8.72
CA THR A 166 18.76 6.18 9.90
C THR A 166 19.68 7.38 9.58
N PRO A 167 19.48 8.55 10.22
CA PRO A 167 20.35 9.70 10.02
C PRO A 167 21.84 9.40 10.27
N ALA A 168 22.14 8.49 11.21
CA ALA A 168 23.49 8.03 11.49
C ALA A 168 24.11 7.19 10.35
N GLN A 169 23.32 6.35 9.67
CA GLN A 169 23.78 5.57 8.52
C GLN A 169 24.14 6.47 7.32
N ILE A 170 23.35 7.53 7.10
CA ILE A 170 23.62 8.53 6.05
C ILE A 170 24.91 9.28 6.35
N LYS A 171 25.08 9.75 7.60
CA LYS A 171 26.26 10.51 8.02
C LYS A 171 27.56 9.68 7.91
N ASN A 172 27.47 8.38 8.13
CA ASN A 172 28.63 7.47 8.11
C ASN A 172 28.89 6.86 6.72
N GLY A 173 28.15 7.24 5.68
CA GLY A 173 28.29 6.65 4.33
C GLY A 173 27.94 5.17 4.26
N LEU A 174 27.24 4.64 5.26
CA LEU A 174 26.89 3.21 5.39
C LEU A 174 25.59 2.89 4.64
N ILE A 175 25.43 3.44 3.44
CA ILE A 175 24.21 3.37 2.62
C ILE A 175 23.87 1.91 2.23
N ASN A 176 24.86 1.01 2.24
CA ASN A 176 24.74 -0.35 1.70
C ASN A 176 24.86 -1.49 2.73
N LYS A 177 24.84 -1.22 4.04
CA LYS A 177 25.07 -2.27 5.06
C LYS A 177 23.81 -2.94 5.63
N SER A 178 22.61 -2.53 5.21
CA SER A 178 21.41 -3.30 5.58
C SER A 178 21.33 -4.53 4.68
N PRO A 179 21.25 -5.76 5.21
CA PRO A 179 21.05 -6.95 4.39
C PRO A 179 19.65 -6.85 3.78
N HIS A 180 19.59 -6.45 2.51
CA HIS A 180 18.35 -6.51 1.76
C HIS A 180 18.02 -7.99 1.52
N PRO A 181 16.76 -8.39 1.69
CA PRO A 181 16.35 -9.74 1.34
C PRO A 181 16.66 -10.00 -0.13
N ASN A 182 17.07 -11.22 -0.46
CA ASN A 182 17.28 -11.63 -1.85
C ASN A 182 15.96 -11.55 -2.64
N VAL A 183 14.84 -11.84 -1.98
CA VAL A 183 13.50 -11.83 -2.59
C VAL A 183 12.50 -11.21 -1.63
N VAL A 184 11.70 -10.26 -2.12
CA VAL A 184 10.51 -9.73 -1.42
C VAL A 184 9.26 -10.19 -2.14
N ILE A 185 8.40 -10.92 -1.44
CA ILE A 185 7.08 -11.35 -1.92
C ILE A 185 6.05 -10.39 -1.31
N ILE A 186 5.43 -9.57 -2.15
CA ILE A 186 4.32 -8.70 -1.73
C ILE A 186 3.00 -9.41 -2.08
N TYR A 187 2.32 -9.90 -1.05
CA TYR A 187 1.03 -10.57 -1.17
C TYR A 187 -0.11 -9.59 -0.89
N LYS A 188 -0.98 -9.35 -1.88
CA LYS A 188 -2.16 -8.50 -1.71
C LYS A 188 -3.20 -9.19 -0.83
N SER A 189 -3.65 -8.53 0.24
CA SER A 189 -4.61 -9.10 1.19
C SER A 189 -5.61 -8.05 1.67
N GLY A 190 -6.88 -8.44 1.82
CA GLY A 190 -7.89 -7.58 2.43
C GLY A 190 -7.76 -7.53 3.96
N VAL A 191 -8.15 -6.41 4.59
CA VAL A 191 -8.00 -6.20 6.03
C VAL A 191 -8.56 -7.35 6.90
N TYR A 192 -9.66 -7.97 6.46
CA TYR A 192 -10.38 -9.03 7.16
C TYR A 192 -9.79 -10.44 6.98
N ASN A 193 -8.77 -10.63 6.13
CA ASN A 193 -8.21 -11.95 5.77
C ASN A 193 -7.15 -12.49 6.74
N PHE A 194 -7.34 -12.31 8.05
CA PHE A 194 -6.41 -12.74 9.10
C PHE A 194 -5.99 -14.22 9.01
N GLU A 195 -6.97 -15.12 8.85
CA GLU A 195 -6.73 -16.56 8.77
C GLU A 195 -5.90 -16.93 7.53
N ALA A 196 -6.29 -16.40 6.35
CA ALA A 196 -5.54 -16.65 5.12
C ALA A 196 -4.10 -16.13 5.22
N ARG A 197 -3.86 -14.97 5.85
CA ARG A 197 -2.50 -14.49 6.12
C ARG A 197 -1.75 -15.44 7.04
N SER A 198 -2.38 -15.94 8.11
CA SER A 198 -1.77 -16.95 8.99
C SER A 198 -1.38 -18.22 8.24
N ASP A 199 -2.25 -18.73 7.37
CA ASP A 199 -1.99 -19.92 6.57
C ASP A 199 -0.81 -19.69 5.61
N ILE A 200 -0.79 -18.55 4.91
CA ILE A 200 0.30 -18.17 3.99
C ILE A 200 1.61 -18.02 4.76
N ARG A 201 1.63 -17.42 5.95
CA ARG A 201 2.84 -17.36 6.79
C ARG A 201 3.38 -18.76 7.10
N ARG A 202 2.51 -19.74 7.38
CA ARG A 202 2.93 -21.13 7.64
C ARG A 202 3.51 -21.78 6.37
N LEU A 203 2.93 -21.51 5.21
CA LEU A 203 3.38 -22.06 3.93
C LEU A 203 4.71 -21.45 3.46
N TYR A 204 4.89 -20.13 3.64
CA TYR A 204 6.03 -19.37 3.15
C TYR A 204 7.11 -19.16 4.21
N ASN A 205 7.22 -20.04 5.21
CA ASN A 205 8.36 -20.08 6.13
C ASN A 205 9.60 -20.70 5.44
N LEU A 206 9.95 -20.16 4.27
CA LEU A 206 10.99 -20.64 3.36
C LEU A 206 12.29 -19.89 3.61
N SER A 207 12.91 -20.09 4.77
CA SER A 207 14.32 -19.77 4.94
C SER A 207 15.15 -20.94 4.41
N GLN A 208 15.48 -20.91 3.12
CA GLN A 208 16.56 -21.76 2.62
C GLN A 208 17.90 -21.15 3.04
N ALA A 209 18.89 -21.99 3.35
CA ALA A 209 20.14 -21.58 4.00
C ALA A 209 20.89 -20.41 3.32
N ASN A 210 20.65 -20.16 2.03
CA ASN A 210 21.38 -19.18 1.22
C ASN A 210 20.49 -18.12 0.53
N ILE A 211 19.17 -18.10 0.75
CA ILE A 211 18.27 -17.12 0.14
C ILE A 211 17.35 -16.55 1.23
N THR A 212 17.49 -15.25 1.50
CA THR A 212 16.59 -14.52 2.38
C THR A 212 15.34 -14.11 1.60
N ILE A 213 14.23 -14.79 1.88
CA ILE A 213 12.92 -14.49 1.31
C ILE A 213 12.08 -13.80 2.38
N GLN A 214 11.45 -12.69 2.01
CA GLN A 214 10.57 -11.96 2.91
C GLN A 214 9.17 -11.82 2.34
N LEU A 215 8.19 -12.29 3.10
CA LEU A 215 6.78 -12.12 2.81
C LEU A 215 6.27 -10.83 3.44
N ILE A 216 5.56 -10.03 2.66
CA ILE A 216 4.89 -8.81 3.10
C ILE A 216 3.44 -8.85 2.62
N PHE A 217 2.48 -8.59 3.51
CA PHE A 217 1.08 -8.42 3.14
C PHE A 217 0.78 -6.94 2.88
N SER A 218 0.38 -6.62 1.65
CA SER A 218 -0.12 -5.29 1.29
C SER A 218 -1.61 -5.21 1.57
N ILE A 219 -2.01 -4.30 2.46
CA ILE A 219 -3.37 -4.13 2.97
C ILE A 219 -3.73 -2.65 2.94
N GLY A 220 -4.92 -2.28 2.47
CA GLY A 220 -5.50 -0.99 2.80
C GLY A 220 -6.73 -1.09 3.68
N LEU A 221 -7.26 0.06 4.06
CA LEU A 221 -8.36 0.18 5.01
C LEU A 221 -9.68 0.44 4.26
N PRO A 222 -10.74 -0.33 4.52
CA PRO A 222 -12.08 0.03 4.06
C PRO A 222 -12.60 1.20 4.90
N ARG A 223 -12.77 2.36 4.28
CA ARG A 223 -13.21 3.61 4.92
C ARG A 223 -14.62 4.02 4.51
N THR A 224 -14.95 3.93 3.22
CA THR A 224 -16.22 4.46 2.70
C THR A 224 -17.25 3.37 2.46
N SER A 225 -16.83 2.18 2.05
CA SER A 225 -17.75 1.07 1.74
C SER A 225 -18.00 0.23 3.00
N LEU A 226 -19.09 0.52 3.71
CA LEU A 226 -19.55 -0.26 4.87
C LEU A 226 -20.36 -1.50 4.47
N GLY A 227 -20.30 -1.94 3.23
CA GLY A 227 -21.06 -3.08 2.75
C GLY A 227 -20.35 -3.81 1.62
N ASN A 228 -21.01 -4.82 1.08
CA ASN A 228 -20.53 -5.57 -0.08
C ASN A 228 -21.02 -5.02 -1.42
N VAL A 229 -21.69 -3.85 -1.42
CA VAL A 229 -22.19 -3.19 -2.63
C VAL A 229 -21.35 -1.96 -2.92
N PHE A 230 -20.89 -1.85 -4.17
CA PHE A 230 -20.06 -0.76 -4.66
C PHE A 230 -20.77 -0.06 -5.80
N GLN A 231 -20.82 1.27 -5.75
CA GLN A 231 -21.33 2.10 -6.84
C GLN A 231 -20.18 2.46 -7.77
N ARG A 232 -20.36 2.20 -9.07
CA ARG A 232 -19.39 2.59 -10.11
C ARG A 232 -20.12 2.91 -11.40
N ASP A 233 -19.89 4.12 -11.93
CA ASP A 233 -20.43 4.56 -13.23
C ASP A 233 -21.95 4.37 -13.36
N GLY A 234 -22.69 4.53 -12.26
CA GLY A 234 -24.15 4.32 -12.19
C GLY A 234 -24.60 2.86 -11.96
N PHE A 235 -23.68 1.91 -11.91
CA PHE A 235 -23.96 0.50 -11.63
C PHE A 235 -23.67 0.13 -10.18
N ASN A 236 -24.55 -0.70 -9.61
CA ASN A 236 -24.35 -1.36 -8.32
C ASN A 236 -23.70 -2.72 -8.54
N ILE A 237 -22.48 -2.88 -8.05
CA ILE A 237 -21.79 -4.17 -8.09
C ILE A 237 -21.76 -4.77 -6.69
N THR A 238 -22.30 -5.97 -6.54
CA THR A 238 -22.35 -6.67 -5.26
C THR A 238 -21.30 -7.76 -5.22
N LEU A 239 -20.35 -7.67 -4.29
CA LEU A 239 -19.44 -8.78 -4.00
C LEU A 239 -20.22 -9.89 -3.30
N THR A 240 -20.24 -11.06 -3.93
CA THR A 240 -20.92 -12.27 -3.42
C THR A 240 -19.91 -13.22 -2.78
N ASN A 241 -20.41 -14.35 -2.26
CA ASN A 241 -19.61 -15.46 -1.73
C ASN A 241 -18.65 -15.03 -0.60
N ARG A 242 -17.54 -15.78 -0.43
CA ARG A 242 -16.57 -15.61 0.66
C ARG A 242 -16.10 -14.16 0.83
N ALA A 243 -15.80 -13.47 -0.26
CA ALA A 243 -15.32 -12.09 -0.22
C ALA A 243 -16.41 -11.12 0.29
N GLY A 244 -17.63 -11.24 -0.24
CA GLY A 244 -18.78 -10.46 0.22
C GLY A 244 -19.13 -10.69 1.68
N TYR A 245 -19.18 -11.96 2.11
CA TYR A 245 -19.50 -12.32 3.49
C TYR A 245 -18.47 -11.80 4.49
N LYS A 246 -17.17 -11.88 4.16
CA LYS A 246 -16.12 -11.35 5.05
C LYS A 246 -16.16 -9.82 5.15
N LEU A 247 -16.50 -9.13 4.06
CA LEU A 247 -16.65 -7.68 4.08
C LEU A 247 -17.87 -7.25 4.92
N LEU A 248 -19.00 -7.95 4.78
CA LEU A 248 -20.16 -7.72 5.65
C LEU A 248 -19.86 -8.01 7.13
N ALA A 249 -19.10 -9.06 7.42
CA ALA A 249 -18.66 -9.38 8.77
C ALA A 249 -17.78 -8.25 9.34
N TYR A 250 -16.89 -7.69 8.53
CA TYR A 250 -16.09 -6.52 8.92
C TYR A 250 -17.00 -5.33 9.28
N SER A 251 -17.99 -5.02 8.44
CA SER A 251 -18.91 -3.90 8.65
C SER A 251 -19.78 -4.04 9.90
N ARG A 252 -20.11 -5.28 10.31
CA ARG A 252 -20.89 -5.53 11.53
C ARG A 252 -20.09 -5.30 12.81
N SER A 253 -18.77 -5.50 12.76
CA SER A 253 -17.90 -5.44 13.94
C SER A 253 -16.58 -4.70 13.66
N PRO A 254 -16.61 -3.42 13.22
CA PRO A 254 -15.42 -2.69 12.78
C PRO A 254 -14.41 -2.47 13.92
N SER A 255 -14.90 -2.27 15.15
CA SER A 255 -14.05 -2.11 16.35
C SER A 255 -13.25 -3.38 16.66
N GLU A 256 -13.89 -4.54 16.57
CA GLU A 256 -13.23 -5.83 16.77
C GLU A 256 -12.18 -6.08 15.68
N MET A 257 -12.51 -5.80 14.43
CA MET A 257 -11.58 -5.95 13.31
C MET A 257 -10.36 -5.03 13.45
N LYS A 258 -10.58 -3.78 13.86
CA LYS A 258 -9.50 -2.84 14.17
C LYS A 258 -8.61 -3.37 15.30
N ARG A 259 -9.19 -3.92 16.37
CA ARG A 259 -8.44 -4.54 17.48
C ARG A 259 -7.60 -5.72 16.99
N ARG A 260 -8.17 -6.60 16.15
CA ARG A 260 -7.45 -7.74 15.56
C ARG A 260 -6.32 -7.31 14.64
N LEU A 261 -6.54 -6.27 13.82
CA LEU A 261 -5.51 -5.70 12.96
C LEU A 261 -4.35 -5.13 13.79
N PHE A 262 -4.63 -4.34 14.83
CA PHE A 262 -3.58 -3.84 15.72
C PHE A 262 -2.80 -4.95 16.40
N LYS A 263 -3.50 -6.00 16.84
CA LYS A 263 -2.85 -7.18 17.42
C LYS A 263 -1.93 -7.85 16.40
N GLU A 264 -2.42 -8.09 15.18
CA GLU A 264 -1.62 -8.70 14.10
C GLU A 264 -0.41 -7.85 13.73
N MET A 265 -0.56 -6.51 13.66
CA MET A 265 0.53 -5.58 13.40
C MET A 265 1.62 -5.64 14.47
N TYR A 266 1.24 -5.84 15.74
CA TYR A 266 2.18 -5.95 16.84
C TYR A 266 2.89 -7.31 16.85
N GLU A 267 2.14 -8.38 16.57
CA GLU A 267 2.66 -9.76 16.57
C GLU A 267 3.51 -10.07 15.32
N HIS A 268 3.22 -9.44 14.19
CA HIS A 268 3.86 -9.71 12.91
C HIS A 268 4.38 -8.43 12.24
N ASN A 269 5.68 -8.38 12.00
CA ASN A 269 6.35 -7.29 11.27
C ASN A 269 6.34 -7.54 9.75
N ASP A 270 5.18 -7.87 9.18
CA ASP A 270 5.03 -8.22 7.77
C ASP A 270 3.85 -7.51 7.08
N LEU A 271 3.26 -6.50 7.73
CA LEU A 271 2.14 -5.74 7.17
C LEU A 271 2.59 -4.40 6.58
N LEU A 272 2.35 -4.22 5.29
CA LEU A 272 2.39 -2.92 4.62
C LEU A 272 0.97 -2.35 4.62
N LEU A 273 0.65 -1.56 5.64
CA LEU A 273 -0.68 -1.01 5.86
C LEU A 273 -0.80 0.37 5.25
N GLY A 274 -1.63 0.49 4.23
CA GLY A 274 -1.95 1.73 3.56
C GLY A 274 -3.19 2.42 4.09
N ASP A 275 -3.15 3.75 4.09
CA ASP A 275 -4.28 4.62 4.35
C ASP A 275 -5.01 4.94 3.03
N TYR A 276 -5.52 3.93 2.37
CA TYR A 276 -6.34 4.07 1.16
C TYR A 276 -7.46 3.04 1.18
N GLU A 277 -8.52 3.33 0.44
CA GLU A 277 -9.67 2.44 0.29
C GLU A 277 -9.25 1.18 -0.47
N ASP A 278 -9.17 0.05 0.23
CA ASP A 278 -8.86 -1.25 -0.37
C ASP A 278 -10.12 -1.96 -0.85
N SER A 279 -10.61 -1.52 -2.00
CA SER A 279 -11.71 -2.18 -2.70
C SER A 279 -11.19 -3.00 -3.87
N TYR A 280 -11.98 -3.98 -4.32
CA TYR A 280 -11.73 -4.74 -5.55
C TYR A 280 -11.60 -3.83 -6.79
N TYR A 281 -11.94 -2.54 -6.70
CA TYR A 281 -11.86 -1.61 -7.82
C TYR A 281 -10.70 -0.61 -7.71
N ASN A 282 -10.06 -0.52 -6.54
CA ASN A 282 -8.92 0.35 -6.29
C ASN A 282 -7.58 -0.41 -6.43
N PHE A 283 -7.49 -1.34 -7.39
CA PHE A 283 -6.25 -2.10 -7.65
C PHE A 283 -5.12 -1.25 -8.24
N GLY A 284 -5.44 -0.11 -8.87
CA GLY A 284 -4.48 0.75 -9.57
C GLY A 284 -3.32 1.33 -8.73
N PRO A 285 -3.48 1.70 -7.45
CA PRO A 285 -2.38 2.25 -6.65
C PRO A 285 -1.40 1.25 -6.00
N LEU A 286 -1.61 -0.07 -6.07
CA LEU A 286 -0.75 -1.04 -5.32
C LEU A 286 -0.08 -2.12 -6.15
N GLY A 287 -0.64 -2.44 -7.31
CA GLY A 287 0.16 -2.83 -8.46
C GLY A 287 0.01 -1.65 -9.41
N PHE A 288 1.11 -1.07 -9.89
CA PHE A 288 1.05 -0.05 -10.95
C PHE A 288 0.50 -0.69 -12.23
N ALA A 289 -0.82 -0.93 -12.28
CA ALA A 289 -1.69 -1.26 -13.41
C ALA A 289 -3.03 -1.84 -12.91
N GLY A 290 -4.14 -1.17 -13.30
CA GLY A 290 -5.46 -1.78 -13.54
C GLY A 290 -6.63 -1.39 -12.61
N PRO A 291 -7.87 -1.29 -13.11
CA PRO A 291 -8.33 -0.69 -14.37
C PRO A 291 -9.32 0.48 -14.11
N THR A 292 -9.11 1.64 -14.73
CA THR A 292 -10.15 2.68 -14.82
C THR A 292 -10.97 2.54 -16.09
N ASN A 293 -12.27 2.82 -15.91
CA ASN A 293 -13.39 2.89 -16.84
C ASN A 293 -13.70 1.60 -17.62
N ARG A 294 -14.88 1.04 -17.35
CA ARG A 294 -15.50 -0.09 -18.09
C ARG A 294 -14.54 -1.24 -18.41
N SER A 295 -14.14 -1.98 -17.37
CA SER A 295 -13.53 -3.29 -17.58
C SER A 295 -14.65 -4.27 -17.93
N LEU A 296 -14.59 -4.79 -19.15
CA LEU A 296 -15.21 -6.06 -19.49
C LEU A 296 -14.83 -7.12 -18.44
N PRO A 297 -15.76 -8.00 -18.05
CA PRO A 297 -15.57 -8.93 -16.96
C PRO A 297 -14.73 -10.12 -17.42
N PHE A 298 -13.47 -9.90 -17.79
CA PHE A 298 -12.57 -10.99 -18.17
C PHE A 298 -11.18 -10.71 -17.64
N LEU A 299 -10.93 -11.17 -16.41
CA LEU A 299 -9.72 -11.87 -15.97
C LEU A 299 -9.68 -11.93 -14.45
N THR A 300 -10.53 -12.78 -13.88
CA THR A 300 -10.19 -13.53 -12.67
C THR A 300 -10.65 -14.96 -12.86
N THR A 301 -9.82 -15.74 -13.56
CA THR A 301 -9.71 -17.18 -13.27
C THR A 301 -9.28 -17.28 -11.81
N THR A 302 -10.28 -17.30 -10.93
CA THR A 302 -10.16 -18.00 -9.67
C THR A 302 -9.97 -19.46 -10.05
N MET A 303 -8.77 -19.99 -9.79
CA MET A 303 -8.65 -21.43 -9.61
C MET A 303 -9.60 -21.83 -8.46
N PRO A 304 -10.25 -23.01 -8.55
CA PRO A 304 -11.33 -23.45 -7.67
C PRO A 304 -10.97 -23.41 -6.18
#